data_AF-A0A953WAG5-F1
#
_entry.id   AF-A0A953WAG5-F1
#
_cell.length_a   1.000
_cell.length_b   1.000
_cell.length_c   1.000
_cell.angle_alpha   90.00
_cell.angle_beta   90.00
_cell.angle_gamma   90.00
#
_symmetry.space_group_name_H-M   'P 1'
#
loop_
_entity.id
_entity.type
_entity.pdbx_description
1 polymer ?
#
loop_
_entity_poly.entity_id
_entity_poly.type
_entity_poly.pdbx_seq_one_letter_code
_entity_poly.pdbx_strand_id
1 'polypeptide(L)'
;MSEGRKMTHADQSRPGDADIVINGERHVLRLTLGALASLEETLGEGDFEALQKRLSSPRLADLLIILQALLAGGGVRLSLEALKASDVDLAHAARAVARAFAALGEGAHE
;
A
#
# COMPACT_ATOMS: atom_id res chain seq x y z
N MET A 1 -7.45 -23.60 -30.77
CA MET A 1 -7.73 -23.97 -29.36
C MET A 1 -6.81 -23.10 -28.52
N SER A 2 -7.29 -21.96 -28.03
CA SER A 2 -6.52 -21.07 -27.16
C SER A 2 -7.20 -21.06 -25.81
N GLU A 3 -6.52 -21.69 -24.85
CA GLU A 3 -6.93 -21.84 -23.46
C GLU A 3 -7.29 -20.49 -22.85
N GLY A 4 -8.50 -20.43 -22.29
CA GLY A 4 -8.94 -19.34 -21.45
C GLY A 4 -8.01 -19.22 -20.26
N ARG A 5 -7.28 -18.11 -20.22
CA ARG A 5 -6.50 -17.71 -19.05
C ARG A 5 -7.48 -17.62 -17.88
N LYS A 6 -7.37 -18.55 -16.93
CA LYS A 6 -8.14 -18.53 -15.67
C LYS A 6 -7.99 -17.14 -15.04
N MET A 7 -9.07 -16.38 -15.04
CA MET A 7 -9.21 -15.13 -14.30
C MET A 7 -9.36 -15.52 -12.82
N THR A 8 -8.22 -15.69 -12.14
CA THR A 8 -8.16 -16.12 -10.75
C THR A 8 -8.51 -14.95 -9.82
N HIS A 9 -9.79 -14.79 -9.43
CA HIS A 9 -10.31 -14.08 -8.22
C HIS A 9 -9.73 -12.70 -7.79
N ALA A 10 -8.79 -12.10 -8.53
CA ALA A 10 -8.00 -10.93 -8.14
C ALA A 10 -8.61 -9.59 -8.59
N ASP A 11 -9.76 -9.62 -9.26
CA ASP A 11 -10.42 -8.44 -9.82
C ASP A 11 -11.50 -7.85 -8.91
N GLN A 12 -11.40 -8.05 -7.60
CA GLN A 12 -12.34 -7.45 -6.64
C GLN A 12 -11.65 -6.30 -5.91
N SER A 13 -11.35 -5.25 -6.69
CA SER A 13 -10.92 -3.96 -6.14
C SER A 13 -12.07 -3.37 -5.32
N ARG A 14 -11.80 -3.12 -4.04
CA ARG A 14 -12.75 -2.53 -3.09
C ARG A 14 -12.62 -1.01 -3.09
N PRO A 15 -13.64 -0.27 -2.62
CA PRO A 15 -13.47 1.15 -2.33
C PRO A 15 -12.24 1.36 -1.43
N GLY A 16 -11.35 2.27 -1.85
CA GLY A 16 -10.09 2.55 -1.15
C GLY A 16 -8.89 1.70 -1.56
N ASP A 17 -9.06 0.67 -2.38
CA ASP A 17 -7.93 -0.01 -3.00
C ASP A 17 -7.28 0.89 -4.07
N ALA A 18 -5.97 0.80 -4.20
CA ALA A 18 -5.21 1.51 -5.23
C ALA A 18 -4.24 0.56 -5.93
N ASP A 19 -4.03 0.77 -7.24
CA ASP A 19 -3.16 -0.10 -8.03
C ASP A 19 -1.78 0.53 -8.28
N ILE A 20 -0.74 -0.30 -8.23
CA ILE A 20 0.61 0.06 -8.67
C ILE A 20 1.18 -1.03 -9.56
N VAL A 21 2.24 -0.68 -10.29
CA VAL A 21 3.03 -1.62 -11.09
C VAL A 21 4.43 -1.69 -10.51
N ILE A 22 4.92 -2.89 -10.23
CA ILE A 22 6.28 -3.16 -9.77
C ILE A 22 6.88 -4.22 -10.70
N ASN A 23 8.04 -3.96 -11.28
CA ASN A 23 8.70 -4.88 -12.23
C ASN A 23 7.77 -5.35 -13.38
N GLY A 24 6.86 -4.48 -13.83
CA GLY A 24 5.87 -4.79 -14.87
C GLY A 24 4.66 -5.62 -14.41
N GLU A 25 4.58 -6.00 -13.14
CA GLU A 25 3.43 -6.71 -12.56
C GLU A 25 2.52 -5.76 -11.77
N ARG A 26 1.20 -5.90 -11.95
CA ARG A 26 0.21 -5.10 -11.21
C ARG A 26 0.00 -5.67 -9.81
N HIS A 27 0.01 -4.80 -8.81
CA HIS A 27 -0.31 -5.13 -7.43
C HIS A 27 -1.35 -4.16 -6.86
N VAL A 28 -2.15 -4.68 -5.92
CA VAL A 28 -3.14 -3.90 -5.17
C VAL A 28 -2.52 -3.43 -3.85
N LEU A 29 -2.62 -2.14 -3.58
CA LEU A 29 -2.39 -1.53 -2.28
C LEU A 29 -3.71 -1.48 -1.53
N ARG A 30 -3.72 -1.99 -0.30
CA ARG A 30 -4.90 -1.95 0.56
C ARG A 30 -4.52 -1.57 1.98
N LEU A 31 -5.16 -0.51 2.47
CA LEU A 31 -5.02 -0.10 3.85
C LEU A 31 -5.96 -0.94 4.73
N THR A 32 -5.40 -1.94 5.39
CA THR A 32 -6.11 -2.76 6.39
C THR A 32 -5.72 -2.32 7.80
N LEU A 33 -6.50 -2.70 8.82
CA LEU A 33 -6.12 -2.45 10.22
C LEU A 33 -4.77 -3.11 10.58
N GLY A 34 -4.48 -4.29 10.04
CA GLY A 34 -3.17 -4.94 10.23
C GLY A 34 -2.01 -4.18 9.57
N ALA A 35 -2.25 -3.59 8.39
CA ALA A 35 -1.27 -2.72 7.75
C ALA A 35 -1.04 -1.46 8.59
N LEU A 36 -2.11 -0.84 9.12
CA LEU A 36 -2.00 0.35 9.95
C LEU A 36 -1.25 0.08 11.26
N ALA A 37 -1.57 -1.03 11.94
CA ALA A 37 -0.85 -1.45 13.15
C ALA A 37 0.65 -1.66 12.89
N SER A 38 1.00 -2.32 11.77
CA SER A 38 2.40 -2.50 11.40
C SER A 38 3.13 -1.18 11.13
N LEU A 39 2.44 -0.19 10.54
CA LEU A 39 2.99 1.16 10.35
C LEU A 39 3.17 1.91 11.65
N GLU A 40 2.23 1.78 12.59
CA GLU A 40 2.35 2.37 13.93
C GLU A 40 3.54 1.81 14.68
N GLU A 41 3.73 0.49 14.68
CA GLU A 41 4.89 -0.17 15.28
C GLU A 41 6.22 0.27 14.65
N THR A 42 6.25 0.40 13.32
CA THR A 42 7.50 0.62 12.57
C THR A 42 7.87 2.11 12.43
N LEU A 43 6.89 2.98 12.24
CA LEU A 43 7.08 4.41 11.96
C LEU A 43 6.58 5.31 13.10
N GLY A 44 5.58 4.86 13.84
CA GLY A 44 4.93 5.63 14.92
C GLY A 44 5.45 5.31 16.32
N GLU A 45 6.48 4.46 16.47
CA GLU A 45 7.00 4.07 17.79
C GLU A 45 5.92 3.46 18.72
N GLY A 46 4.90 2.82 18.12
CA GLY A 46 3.75 2.25 18.85
C GLY A 46 2.66 3.26 19.22
N ASP A 47 2.70 4.47 18.66
CA ASP A 47 1.72 5.54 18.91
C ASP A 47 1.16 6.12 17.59
N PHE A 48 -0.18 6.20 17.52
CA PHE A 48 -0.88 6.65 16.32
C PHE A 48 -0.63 8.13 16.01
N GLU A 49 -0.52 8.97 17.04
CA GLU A 49 -0.27 10.41 16.87
C GLU A 49 1.14 10.66 16.32
N ALA A 50 2.14 9.92 16.83
CA ALA A 50 3.50 9.93 16.30
C ALA A 50 3.57 9.46 14.85
N LEU A 51 2.79 8.43 14.48
CA LEU A 51 2.64 8.00 13.09
C LEU A 51 2.09 9.15 12.21
N GLN A 52 0.99 9.79 12.62
CA GLN A 52 0.37 10.89 11.86
C GLN A 52 1.35 12.05 11.65
N LYS A 53 2.08 12.44 12.71
CA LYS A 53 3.09 13.51 12.63
C LYS A 53 4.19 13.17 11.63
N ARG A 54 4.64 11.92 11.59
CA ARG A 54 5.66 11.47 10.63
C ARG A 54 5.16 11.43 9.20
N LEU A 55 3.91 10.99 8.99
CA LEU A 55 3.28 10.95 7.67
C LEU A 55 2.97 12.34 7.10
N SER A 56 3.01 13.40 7.91
CA SER A 56 2.83 14.77 7.43
C SER A 56 4.01 15.30 6.61
N SER A 57 5.18 14.67 6.71
CA SER A 57 6.36 15.00 5.89
C SER A 57 7.25 13.75 5.72
N PRO A 58 6.77 12.74 4.97
CA PRO A 58 7.42 11.44 4.89
C PRO A 58 8.71 11.50 4.07
N ARG A 59 9.71 10.72 4.46
CA ARG A 59 10.91 10.49 3.67
C ARG A 59 10.67 9.33 2.70
N LEU A 60 11.53 9.18 1.70
CA LEU A 60 11.48 8.05 0.77
C LEU A 60 11.49 6.68 1.50
N ALA A 61 12.28 6.56 2.57
CA ALA A 61 12.30 5.34 3.37
C ALA A 61 10.94 5.03 4.02
N ASP A 62 10.23 6.07 4.45
CA ASP A 62 8.89 5.91 5.03
C ASP A 62 7.89 5.48 3.94
N LEU A 63 7.99 6.03 2.72
CA LEU A 63 7.17 5.59 1.57
C LEU A 63 7.35 4.09 1.26
N LEU A 64 8.58 3.57 1.28
CA LEU A 64 8.84 2.14 1.03
C LEU A 64 8.25 1.24 2.11
N ILE A 65 8.29 1.67 3.38
CA ILE A 65 7.67 0.96 4.51
C ILE A 65 6.14 0.97 4.36
N ILE A 66 5.56 2.11 3.98
CA ILE A 66 4.13 2.22 3.70
C ILE A 66 3.72 1.29 2.55
N LEU A 67 4.46 1.30 1.45
CA LEU A 67 4.19 0.41 0.31
C LEU A 67 4.23 -1.05 0.73
N GLN A 68 5.25 -1.46 1.48
CA GLN A 68 5.35 -2.83 2.00
C GLN A 68 4.11 -3.22 2.81
N ALA A 69 3.66 -2.38 3.73
CA ALA A 69 2.49 -2.66 4.57
C ALA A 69 1.19 -2.73 3.74
N LEU A 70 1.00 -1.82 2.79
CA LEU A 70 -0.19 -1.79 1.94
C LEU A 70 -0.23 -2.95 0.94
N LEU A 71 0.91 -3.35 0.38
CA LEU A 71 1.03 -4.55 -0.45
C LEU A 71 0.64 -5.79 0.35
N ALA A 72 1.11 -5.91 1.59
CA ALA A 72 0.74 -7.02 2.47
C ALA A 72 -0.76 -7.04 2.75
N GLY A 73 -1.38 -5.86 2.94
CA GLY A 73 -2.84 -5.71 3.03
C GLY A 73 -3.58 -6.11 1.76
N GLY A 74 -2.96 -5.91 0.59
CA GLY A 74 -3.44 -6.36 -0.72
C GLY A 74 -3.16 -7.84 -1.03
N GLY A 75 -2.51 -8.56 -0.11
CA GLY A 75 -2.22 -10.00 -0.23
C GLY A 75 -0.84 -10.33 -0.81
N VAL A 76 0.01 -9.35 -1.08
CA VAL A 76 1.36 -9.53 -1.65
C VAL A 76 2.41 -9.18 -0.59
N ARG A 77 3.28 -10.14 -0.23
CA ARG A 77 4.39 -9.87 0.70
C ARG A 77 5.69 -9.64 -0.08
N LEU A 78 6.15 -8.40 -0.09
CA LEU A 78 7.46 -8.01 -0.63
C LEU A 78 8.34 -7.47 0.51
N SER A 79 9.63 -7.82 0.50
CA SER A 79 10.59 -7.27 1.46
C SER A 79 10.99 -5.84 1.08
N LEU A 80 11.46 -5.05 2.06
CA LEU A 80 12.01 -3.72 1.79
C LEU A 80 13.22 -3.78 0.84
N GLU A 81 14.03 -4.83 0.94
CA GLU A 81 15.17 -5.05 0.04
C GLU A 81 14.71 -5.31 -1.39
N ALA A 82 13.67 -6.12 -1.58
CA ALA A 82 13.07 -6.36 -2.88
C ALA A 82 12.48 -5.07 -3.48
N LEU A 83 11.79 -4.26 -2.67
CA LEU A 83 11.24 -2.97 -3.10
C LEU A 83 12.33 -1.98 -3.52
N LYS A 84 13.45 -1.92 -2.77
CA LYS A 84 14.59 -1.07 -3.11
C LYS A 84 15.27 -1.46 -4.43
N ALA A 85 15.21 -2.74 -4.78
CA ALA A 85 15.77 -3.26 -6.02
C ALA A 85 14.78 -3.28 -7.20
N SER A 86 13.50 -2.98 -6.95
CA SER A 86 12.45 -3.06 -7.98
C SER A 86 12.35 -1.81 -8.84
N ASP A 87 11.89 -2.01 -10.09
CA ASP A 87 11.43 -0.94 -10.95
C ASP A 87 10.00 -0.54 -10.56
N VAL A 88 9.85 0.70 -10.11
CA VAL A 88 8.57 1.26 -9.66
C VAL A 88 8.52 2.75 -9.98
N ASP A 89 7.41 3.22 -10.53
CA ASP A 89 7.15 4.65 -10.64
C ASP A 89 6.83 5.21 -9.25
N LEU A 90 7.81 5.87 -8.65
CA LEU A 90 7.68 6.47 -7.31
C LEU A 90 6.59 7.54 -7.22
N ALA A 91 6.36 8.32 -8.30
CA ALA A 91 5.34 9.36 -8.31
C ALA A 91 3.94 8.75 -8.40
N HIS A 92 3.77 7.69 -9.18
CA HIS A 92 2.54 6.90 -9.18
C HIS A 92 2.31 6.20 -7.85
N ALA A 93 3.34 5.58 -7.28
CA ALA A 93 3.26 4.88 -6.00
C ALA A 93 2.86 5.82 -4.85
N ALA A 94 3.46 7.01 -4.75
CA ALA A 94 3.09 8.00 -3.75
C ALA A 94 1.62 8.46 -3.88
N ARG A 95 1.13 8.65 -5.10
CA ARG A 95 -0.28 9.00 -5.35
C ARG A 95 -1.23 7.85 -5.00
N ALA A 96 -0.86 6.62 -5.31
CA ALA A 96 -1.64 5.43 -4.97
C ALA A 96 -1.73 5.24 -3.44
N VAL A 97 -0.62 5.44 -2.73
CA VAL A 97 -0.59 5.47 -1.26
C VAL A 97 -1.53 6.55 -0.72
N ALA A 98 -1.43 7.79 -1.21
CA ALA A 98 -2.30 8.87 -0.76
C ALA A 98 -3.80 8.56 -0.98
N ARG A 99 -4.16 7.91 -2.10
CA ARG A 99 -5.54 7.45 -2.36
C ARG A 99 -6.00 6.40 -1.36
N ALA A 100 -5.15 5.43 -1.03
CA ALA A 100 -5.48 4.40 -0.05
C ALA A 100 -5.75 4.99 1.34
N PHE A 101 -5.00 6.02 1.74
CA PHE A 101 -5.23 6.74 2.99
C PHE A 101 -6.46 7.66 2.95
N ALA A 102 -6.76 8.30 1.80
CA ALA A 102 -7.94 9.16 1.68
C ALA A 102 -9.25 8.40 1.98
N ALA A 103 -9.34 7.14 1.56
CA ALA A 103 -10.50 6.29 1.84
C ALA A 103 -10.74 6.02 3.35
N LEU A 104 -9.72 6.16 4.20
CA LEU A 104 -9.87 6.10 5.65
C LEU A 104 -10.66 7.30 6.20
N GLY A 105 -10.47 8.49 5.61
CA GLY A 105 -11.14 9.72 6.03
C GLY A 105 -12.56 9.88 5.48
N GLU A 106 -12.86 9.26 4.34
CA GLU A 106 -14.19 9.34 3.72
C GLU A 106 -15.23 8.44 4.39
N GLY A 107 -14.83 7.47 5.21
CA GLY A 107 -15.73 6.61 5.99
C GLY A 107 -16.23 7.21 7.32
N ALA A 108 -15.84 8.45 7.66
CA ALA A 108 -16.23 9.11 8.92
C ALA A 108 -17.57 9.89 8.85
N HIS A 109 -18.27 9.80 7.72
CA HIS A 109 -19.57 10.42 7.50
C HIS A 109 -20.58 9.40 6.99
N GLU A 110 -20.97 8.44 7.84
CA GLU A 110 -22.20 7.67 7.68
C GLU A 110 -22.85 7.38 9.04
#